data_AF-A0A6C0E7N1-F1
#
_entry.id   AF-A0A6C0E7N1-F1
#
_cell.length_a   1.000
_cell.length_b   1.000
_cell.length_c   1.000
_cell.angle_alpha   90.00
_cell.angle_beta   90.00
_cell.angle_gamma   90.00
#
_symmetry.space_group_name_H-M   'P 1'
#
loop_
_entity.id
_entity.type
_entity.pdbx_description
1 polymer ?
#
loop_
_entity_poly.entity_id
_entity_poly.type
_entity_poly.pdbx_seq_one_letter_code
_entity_poly.pdbx_strand_id
1 'polypeptide(L)'
;MASTRNKNTRGNYCLEEISNANSRTYTIYKNAGYGEAYNTQLPGNGLNPAQIPWNKLSYNAVDIESFLFGVNSTNLVEPKAPCLTPELKVLSSANLYENEATYVPEPLVLEKNQRPFPVP
;
A
#
# COMPACT_ATOMS: atom_id res chain seq x y z
N MET A 1 -23.25 -13.18 -44.44
CA MET A 1 -22.63 -13.71 -43.22
C MET A 1 -23.72 -14.09 -42.24
N ALA A 2 -24.13 -15.36 -42.20
CA ALA A 2 -25.14 -15.83 -41.26
C ALA A 2 -24.42 -16.38 -40.01
N SER A 3 -24.77 -15.86 -38.84
CA SER A 3 -24.21 -16.32 -37.57
C SER A 3 -24.89 -17.63 -37.16
N THR A 4 -24.33 -18.76 -37.59
CA THR A 4 -24.86 -20.11 -37.32
C THR A 4 -24.42 -20.67 -35.97
N ARG A 5 -23.68 -19.90 -35.17
CA ARG A 5 -23.16 -20.33 -33.87
C ARG A 5 -24.16 -19.98 -32.77
N ASN A 6 -24.43 -20.95 -31.90
CA ASN A 6 -25.34 -20.79 -30.76
C ASN A 6 -24.88 -19.67 -29.79
N LYS A 7 -23.62 -19.22 -29.85
CA LYS A 7 -23.08 -18.14 -29.01
C LYS A 7 -23.90 -16.84 -29.02
N ASN A 8 -24.58 -16.54 -30.13
CA ASN A 8 -25.39 -15.33 -30.27
C ASN A 8 -26.88 -15.56 -29.96
N THR A 9 -27.26 -16.72 -29.42
CA THR A 9 -28.62 -16.89 -28.92
C THR A 9 -28.81 -16.11 -27.64
N ARG A 10 -30.03 -15.62 -27.42
CA ARG A 10 -30.39 -14.86 -26.22
C ARG A 10 -29.98 -15.58 -24.92
N GLY A 11 -30.15 -16.90 -24.86
CA GLY A 11 -29.76 -17.69 -23.69
C GLY A 11 -28.25 -17.64 -23.41
N ASN A 12 -27.41 -17.84 -24.44
CA ASN A 12 -25.96 -17.80 -24.29
C ASN A 12 -25.45 -16.39 -23.99
N TYR A 13 -26.03 -15.36 -24.61
CA TYR A 13 -25.69 -13.97 -24.29
C TYR A 13 -26.02 -13.61 -22.83
N CYS A 14 -27.21 -14.01 -22.33
CA CYS A 14 -27.56 -13.78 -20.93
C CYS A 14 -26.60 -14.49 -19.96
N LEU A 15 -26.15 -15.72 -20.28
CA LEU A 15 -25.16 -16.42 -19.47
C LEU A 15 -23.79 -15.72 -19.49
N GLU A 16 -23.39 -15.17 -20.63
CA GLU A 16 -22.16 -14.39 -20.76
C GLU A 16 -22.22 -13.10 -19.93
N GLU A 17 -23.33 -12.36 -19.98
CA GLU A 17 -23.54 -11.19 -19.13
C GLU A 17 -23.47 -11.52 -17.64
N ILE A 18 -24.10 -12.62 -17.22
CA ILE A 18 -24.04 -13.10 -15.83
C ILE A 18 -22.60 -13.46 -15.44
N SER A 19 -21.88 -14.17 -16.30
CA SER A 19 -20.47 -14.53 -16.08
C SER A 19 -19.60 -13.27 -15.94
N ASN A 20 -19.81 -12.27 -16.80
CA ASN A 20 -19.10 -11.00 -16.76
C ASN A 20 -19.44 -10.21 -15.48
N ALA A 21 -20.71 -10.18 -15.08
CA ALA A 21 -21.15 -9.52 -13.85
C ALA A 21 -20.55 -10.18 -12.60
N ASN A 22 -20.53 -11.52 -12.56
CA ASN A 22 -19.92 -12.27 -11.46
C ASN A 22 -18.41 -12.06 -11.40
N SER A 23 -17.74 -12.10 -12.55
CA SER A 23 -16.30 -11.84 -12.65
C SER A 23 -15.96 -10.42 -12.18
N ARG A 24 -16.74 -9.42 -12.62
CA ARG A 24 -16.59 -8.04 -12.17
C ARG A 24 -16.78 -7.95 -10.65
N THR A 25 -17.81 -8.58 -10.11
CA THR A 25 -18.13 -8.54 -8.67
C THR A 25 -17.01 -9.15 -7.85
N TYR A 26 -16.45 -10.28 -8.29
CA TYR A 26 -15.28 -10.89 -7.67
C TYR A 26 -14.06 -9.95 -7.72
N THR A 27 -13.82 -9.30 -8.86
CA THR A 27 -12.62 -8.46 -9.04
C THR A 27 -12.66 -7.16 -8.27
N ILE A 28 -13.83 -6.53 -8.16
CA ILE A 28 -14.00 -5.30 -7.38
C ILE A 28 -14.18 -5.56 -5.88
N TYR A 29 -14.24 -6.83 -5.47
CA TYR A 29 -14.48 -7.17 -4.08
C TYR A 29 -13.30 -6.70 -3.22
N LYS A 30 -13.59 -5.78 -2.30
CA LYS A 30 -12.58 -5.07 -1.50
C LYS A 30 -11.68 -5.99 -0.70
N ASN A 31 -12.21 -7.11 -0.20
CA ASN A 31 -11.48 -8.06 0.65
C ASN A 31 -11.17 -9.38 -0.07
N ALA A 32 -11.03 -9.34 -1.40
CA ALA A 32 -10.59 -10.49 -2.19
C ALA A 32 -9.17 -10.91 -1.80
N GLY A 33 -8.68 -12.04 -2.32
CA GLY A 33 -7.34 -12.55 -2.01
C GLY A 33 -6.20 -11.58 -2.35
N TYR A 34 -6.42 -10.66 -3.30
CA TYR A 34 -5.49 -9.56 -3.66
C TYR A 34 -6.02 -8.18 -3.23
N GLY A 35 -7.07 -8.14 -2.42
CA GLY A 35 -7.69 -6.93 -1.89
C GLY A 35 -7.13 -6.52 -0.52
N GLU A 36 -7.86 -5.66 0.17
CA GLU A 36 -7.54 -5.20 1.51
C GLU A 36 -7.88 -6.26 2.57
N ALA A 37 -7.07 -6.38 3.62
CA ALA A 37 -7.41 -7.20 4.78
C ALA A 37 -8.63 -6.63 5.54
N TYR A 38 -9.46 -7.51 6.11
CA TYR A 38 -10.60 -7.09 6.95
C TYR A 38 -10.15 -6.24 8.15
N ASN A 39 -9.05 -6.66 8.80
CA ASN A 39 -8.35 -5.90 9.82
C ASN A 39 -6.94 -5.61 9.32
N THR A 40 -6.64 -4.34 9.00
CA THR A 40 -5.32 -3.94 8.52
C THR A 40 -4.44 -3.56 9.70
N GLN A 41 -3.33 -4.28 9.88
CA GLN A 41 -2.36 -4.08 10.95
C GLN A 41 -0.94 -4.08 10.38
N LEU A 42 -0.01 -3.46 11.09
CA LEU A 42 1.41 -3.52 10.72
C LEU A 42 1.96 -4.93 11.01
N PRO A 43 2.84 -5.48 10.15
CA PRO A 43 3.57 -6.70 10.45
C PRO A 43 4.47 -6.40 11.64
N GLY A 44 4.10 -6.94 12.80
CA GLY A 44 4.89 -6.81 14.01
C GLY A 44 6.00 -7.85 14.06
N ASN A 45 6.31 -8.31 15.26
CA ASN A 45 7.34 -9.32 15.48
C ASN A 45 6.92 -10.69 14.92
N GLY A 46 7.79 -11.30 14.13
CA GLY A 46 7.64 -12.67 13.61
C GLY A 46 6.88 -12.79 12.28
N LEU A 47 6.38 -11.69 11.73
CA LEU A 47 5.78 -11.68 10.39
C LEU A 47 6.70 -10.98 9.39
N ASN A 48 6.65 -11.44 8.14
CA ASN A 48 7.33 -10.75 7.04
C ASN A 48 6.62 -9.41 6.73
N PRO A 49 7.34 -8.46 6.08
CA PRO A 49 6.73 -7.24 5.60
C PRO A 49 5.47 -7.51 4.79
N ALA A 50 4.37 -6.87 5.19
CA ALA A 50 3.08 -7.00 4.54
C ALA A 50 2.90 -5.93 3.47
N GLN A 51 2.20 -6.27 2.39
CA GLN A 51 1.75 -5.28 1.41
C GLN A 51 0.51 -4.57 1.96
N ILE A 52 0.71 -3.35 2.47
CA ILE A 52 -0.36 -2.53 3.01
C ILE A 52 -0.88 -1.58 1.93
N PRO A 53 -2.20 -1.52 1.70
CA PRO A 53 -2.78 -0.53 0.81
C PRO A 53 -2.45 0.90 1.27
N TRP A 54 -1.96 1.72 0.35
CA TRP A 54 -1.67 3.14 0.55
C TRP A 54 -2.77 3.94 1.27
N ASN A 55 -4.04 3.72 0.93
CA ASN A 55 -5.20 4.36 1.57
C ASN A 55 -5.42 3.97 3.05
N LYS A 56 -4.70 2.96 3.57
CA LYS A 56 -4.71 2.57 4.99
C LYS A 56 -3.65 3.27 5.82
N LEU A 57 -2.61 3.81 5.17
CA LEU A 57 -1.51 4.49 5.84
C LEU A 57 -1.84 5.96 6.16
N SER A 58 -2.76 6.57 5.41
CA SER A 58 -3.18 7.97 5.62
C SER A 58 -4.62 8.20 5.17
N TYR A 59 -5.20 9.33 5.59
CA TYR A 59 -6.50 9.81 5.10
C TYR A 59 -6.37 10.51 3.74
N ASN A 60 -5.25 11.19 3.51
CA ASN A 60 -4.93 11.92 2.27
C ASN A 60 -3.79 11.27 1.46
N ALA A 61 -3.85 9.94 1.28
CA ALA A 61 -2.81 9.18 0.57
C ALA A 61 -2.50 9.69 -0.84
N VAL A 62 -3.54 10.05 -1.60
CA VAL A 62 -3.42 10.57 -2.97
C VAL A 62 -2.66 11.90 -3.01
N ASP A 63 -2.94 12.79 -2.07
CA ASP A 63 -2.29 14.11 -2.02
C ASP A 63 -0.83 13.98 -1.60
N ILE A 64 -0.55 13.09 -0.64
CA ILE A 64 0.82 12.75 -0.21
C ILE A 64 1.61 12.19 -1.39
N GLU A 65 1.08 11.21 -2.09
CA GLU A 65 1.75 10.59 -3.24
C GLU A 65 1.99 11.60 -4.37
N SER A 66 0.97 12.41 -4.71
CA SER A 66 1.08 13.47 -5.72
C SER A 66 2.14 14.52 -5.34
N PHE A 67 2.24 14.85 -4.04
CA PHE A 67 3.29 15.73 -3.53
C PHE A 67 4.68 15.09 -3.62
N LEU A 68 4.82 13.83 -3.20
CA LEU A 68 6.09 13.09 -3.26
C LEU A 68 6.60 12.89 -4.69
N PHE A 69 5.70 12.67 -5.65
CA PHE A 69 6.05 12.60 -7.08
C PHE A 69 6.31 13.98 -7.71
N GLY A 70 6.15 15.08 -6.96
CA GLY A 70 6.36 16.43 -7.48
C GLY A 70 5.33 16.85 -8.52
N VAL A 71 4.16 16.20 -8.55
CA VAL A 71 3.07 16.56 -9.47
C VAL A 71 2.62 17.98 -9.19
N ASN A 72 2.50 18.78 -10.25
CA ASN A 72 2.09 20.18 -10.21
C ASN A 72 3.08 21.10 -9.46
N SER A 73 4.34 20.69 -9.27
CA SER A 73 5.36 21.49 -8.56
C SER A 73 5.89 22.67 -9.36
N THR A 74 5.84 22.61 -10.69
CA THR A 74 6.35 23.64 -11.61
C THR A 74 5.26 24.50 -12.26
N ASN A 75 4.03 24.47 -11.73
CA ASN A 75 2.93 25.24 -12.29
C ASN A 75 3.12 26.74 -12.00
N LEU A 76 3.30 27.50 -13.08
CA LEU A 76 3.53 28.96 -13.05
C LEU A 76 2.23 29.77 -13.05
N VAL A 77 1.09 29.14 -13.35
CA VAL A 77 -0.23 29.80 -13.39
C VAL A 77 -0.89 29.74 -12.01
N GLU A 78 -0.82 28.58 -11.38
CA GLU A 78 -1.30 28.35 -10.01
C GLU A 78 -0.13 27.82 -9.17
N PRO A 79 0.64 28.72 -8.54
CA PRO A 79 1.72 28.32 -7.64
C PRO A 79 1.13 27.43 -6.54
N LYS A 80 1.68 26.23 -6.39
CA LYS A 80 1.21 25.26 -5.40
C LYS A 80 1.27 25.88 -3.99
N ALA A 81 0.14 25.81 -3.27
CA ALA A 81 0.00 26.26 -1.89
C ALA A 81 1.03 25.55 -0.95
N PRO A 82 1.28 26.06 0.27
CA PRO A 82 2.44 25.65 1.07
C PRO A 82 2.43 24.16 1.45
N CYS A 83 3.57 23.69 1.97
CA CYS A 83 3.85 22.29 2.35
C CYS A 83 2.61 21.50 2.78
N LEU A 84 2.34 20.41 2.06
CA LEU A 84 1.27 19.47 2.36
C LEU A 84 1.36 18.99 3.82
N THR A 85 0.25 19.02 4.55
CA THR A 85 0.15 18.39 5.87
C THR A 85 -0.31 16.93 5.72
N PRO A 86 0.55 15.94 6.00
CA PRO A 86 0.17 14.53 5.89
C PRO A 86 -0.76 14.13 7.04
N GLU A 87 -1.89 13.51 6.73
CA GLU A 87 -2.84 12.98 7.70
C GLU A 87 -2.64 11.47 7.87
N LEU A 88 -1.63 11.09 8.64
CA LEU A 88 -1.24 9.70 8.83
C LEU A 88 -2.21 8.94 9.76
N LYS A 89 -2.47 7.68 9.44
CA LYS A 89 -3.25 6.76 10.27
C LYS A 89 -2.30 5.96 11.16
N VAL A 90 -2.64 5.85 12.44
CA VAL A 90 -1.91 5.00 13.38
C VAL A 90 -2.50 3.58 13.29
N LEU A 91 -1.71 2.65 12.74
CA LEU A 91 -2.07 1.23 12.66
C LEU A 91 -1.43 0.47 13.83
N SER A 92 -2.18 -0.42 14.47
CA SER A 92 -1.65 -1.35 15.47
C SER A 92 -0.75 -2.40 14.80
N SER A 93 0.29 -2.87 15.49
CA SER A 93 1.11 -3.99 15.06
C SER A 93 0.53 -5.34 15.50
N ALA A 94 0.66 -6.35 14.65
CA ALA A 94 0.35 -7.74 14.97
C ALA A 94 1.65 -8.48 15.32
N ASN A 95 1.95 -8.59 16.62
CA ASN A 95 3.12 -9.31 17.12
C ASN A 95 2.75 -10.76 17.40
N LEU A 96 3.52 -11.71 16.88
CA LEU A 96 3.37 -13.14 17.23
C LEU A 96 4.03 -13.47 18.58
N TYR A 97 5.06 -12.70 18.94
CA TYR A 97 5.79 -12.84 20.20
C TYR A 97 6.26 -11.47 20.69
N GLU A 98 6.50 -11.39 21.99
CA GLU A 98 7.08 -10.21 22.63
C GLU A 98 8.60 -10.34 22.66
N ASN A 99 9.31 -9.24 22.38
CA ASN A 99 10.76 -9.21 22.49
C ASN A 99 11.15 -9.01 23.95
N GLU A 100 12.11 -9.80 24.42
CA GLU A 100 12.78 -9.51 25.70
C GLU A 100 13.57 -8.21 25.62
N ALA A 101 13.77 -7.56 26.77
CA ALA A 101 14.54 -6.32 26.84
C ALA A 101 16.01 -6.58 26.44
N THR A 102 16.50 -5.87 25.42
CA THR A 102 17.91 -5.89 25.05
C THR A 102 18.72 -5.08 26.07
N TYR A 103 19.55 -5.75 26.86
CA TYR A 103 20.45 -5.08 27.80
C TYR A 103 21.72 -4.59 27.08
N VAL A 104 21.97 -3.28 27.13
CA VAL A 104 23.22 -2.67 26.64
C VAL A 104 24.12 -2.38 27.85
N PRO A 105 25.39 -2.80 27.85
CA PRO A 105 26.30 -2.53 28.96
C PRO A 105 26.66 -1.03 29.04
N GLU A 106 26.59 -0.45 30.24
CA GLU A 106 27.06 0.90 30.53
C GLU A 106 28.42 0.86 31.27
N PRO A 107 29.42 1.69 30.88
CA PRO A 107 29.44 2.64 29.78
C PRO A 107 29.84 1.99 28.44
N LEU A 108 29.08 2.28 27.38
CA LEU A 108 29.48 1.99 26.01
C LEU A 108 30.62 2.94 25.60
N VAL A 109 31.87 2.53 25.82
CA VAL A 109 33.06 3.28 25.38
C VAL A 109 33.24 3.09 23.88
N LEU A 110 32.67 4.00 23.08
CA LEU A 110 32.89 4.06 21.64
C LEU A 110 34.21 4.79 21.35
N GLU A 111 35.18 4.07 20.81
CA GLU A 111 36.44 4.64 20.31
C GLU A 111 36.18 5.57 19.13
N LYS A 112 36.56 6.85 19.25
CA LYS A 112 36.19 7.92 18.29
C LYS A 112 36.91 7.81 16.92
N ASN A 113 37.95 6.99 16.81
CA ASN A 113 38.81 6.88 15.63
C ASN A 113 38.70 5.52 14.90
N GLN A 114 37.62 4.76 15.09
CA GLN A 114 37.47 3.44 14.44
C GLN A 114 37.24 3.48 12.94
N ARG A 115 36.84 4.63 12.37
CA ARG A 115 36.75 4.81 10.91
C ARG A 115 38.02 5.47 10.38
N PRO A 116 38.76 4.82 9.47
CA PRO A 116 39.80 5.49 8.70
C PRO A 116 39.20 6.69 7.98
N PHE A 117 39.87 7.84 8.06
CA PHE A 117 39.50 9.02 7.28
C PHE A 117 39.56 8.63 5.79
N PRO A 118 38.55 8.95 4.97
CA PRO A 118 38.66 8.76 3.53
C PRO A 118 39.88 9.56 3.04
N VAL A 119 40.88 8.85 2.56
CA VAL A 119 42.11 9.43 2.01
C VAL A 119 41.73 10.07 0.66
N PRO A 120 42.15 11.33 0.38
CA PRO A 120 41.80 12.04 -0.86
C PRO A 120 42.35 11.38 -2.12
#